data_AF-A0A1G6C839-F1
#
_entry.id   AF-A0A1G6C839-F1
#
_cell.length_a   1.000
_cell.length_b   1.000
_cell.length_c   1.000
_cell.angle_alpha   90.00
_cell.angle_beta   90.00
_cell.angle_gamma   90.00
#
_symmetry.space_group_name_H-M   'P 1'
#
loop_
_entity.id
_entity.type
_entity.pdbx_description
1 polymer ?
#
loop_
_entity_poly.entity_id
_entity_poly.type
_entity_poly.pdbx_seq_one_letter_code
_entity_poly.pdbx_strand_id
1 'polypeptide(L)' 'MFRASKAIGKKRYFIVKGSNVASINKSTGAVTIKKGVKKGTYDITVKVTAQGDKNHEKGVVTGTFRITVK' A
#
# COMPACT_ATOMS: atom_id res chain seq x y z
N MET A 1 -4.81 -6.36 -3.86
CA MET A 1 -4.24 -6.18 -2.51
C MET A 1 -2.73 -6.07 -2.64
N PHE A 2 -2.10 -5.04 -2.09
CA PHE A 2 -0.64 -4.90 -2.15
C PHE A 2 -0.01 -5.79 -1.08
N ARG A 3 0.93 -6.68 -1.43
CA ARG A 3 1.53 -7.63 -0.50
C ARG A 3 3.06 -7.59 -0.57
N ALA A 4 3.70 -7.43 0.59
CA ALA A 4 5.14 -7.67 0.75
C ALA A 4 5.35 -9.08 1.32
N SER A 5 5.49 -10.06 0.42
CA SER A 5 5.50 -11.49 0.78
C SER A 5 6.75 -11.91 1.54
N LYS A 6 7.91 -11.30 1.27
CA LYS A 6 9.19 -11.58 1.94
C LYS A 6 9.40 -10.83 3.27
N ALA A 7 8.45 -9.99 3.68
CA ALA A 7 8.56 -9.24 4.93
C ALA A 7 8.26 -10.14 6.13
N ILE A 8 9.25 -10.23 7.03
CA ILE A 8 9.19 -10.91 8.33
C ILE A 8 8.79 -9.88 9.40
N GLY A 9 7.92 -10.26 10.33
CA GLY A 9 7.40 -9.35 11.38
C GLY A 9 6.12 -8.58 11.02
N LYS A 10 5.71 -7.66 11.92
CA LYS A 10 4.46 -6.90 11.80
C LYS A 10 4.55 -5.89 10.65
N LYS A 11 3.73 -6.10 9.63
CA LYS A 11 3.65 -5.25 8.43
C LYS A 11 2.73 -4.05 8.68
N ARG A 12 3.12 -2.89 8.18
CA ARG A 12 2.28 -1.69 8.08
C ARG A 12 2.29 -1.14 6.67
N TYR A 13 1.11 -0.78 6.18
CA TYR A 13 0.88 -0.30 4.83
C TYR A 13 0.45 1.16 4.82
N PHE A 14 0.99 1.95 3.89
CA PHE A 14 0.72 3.38 3.76
C PHE A 14 0.61 3.77 2.29
N ILE A 15 -0.37 4.60 1.94
CA ILE A 15 -0.38 5.26 0.63
C ILE A 15 0.53 6.48 0.72
N VAL A 16 1.51 6.57 -0.19
CA VAL A 16 2.40 7.73 -0.33
C VAL A 16 2.02 8.62 -1.52
N LYS A 17 1.29 8.07 -2.52
CA LYS A 17 0.71 8.82 -3.64
C LYS A 17 -0.67 8.28 -3.99
N GLY A 18 -1.64 9.16 -4.23
CA GLY A 18 -3.00 8.79 -4.61
C GLY A 18 -3.97 8.59 -3.43
N SER A 19 -3.66 9.15 -2.25
CA SER A 19 -4.52 9.08 -1.05
C SER A 19 -5.83 9.86 -1.18
N ASN A 20 -5.93 10.76 -2.14
CA ASN A 20 -7.17 11.43 -2.54
C ASN A 20 -8.14 10.49 -3.27
N VAL A 21 -7.62 9.46 -3.95
CA VAL A 21 -8.39 8.51 -4.76
C VAL A 21 -8.61 7.18 -4.05
N ALA A 22 -7.64 6.73 -3.26
CA ALA A 22 -7.69 5.43 -2.61
C ALA A 22 -7.39 5.54 -1.11
N SER A 23 -7.74 4.49 -0.38
CA SER A 23 -7.38 4.27 1.01
C SER A 23 -6.82 2.87 1.16
N ILE A 24 -5.95 2.66 2.15
CA ILE A 24 -5.34 1.36 2.41
C ILE A 24 -5.55 0.95 3.86
N ASN A 25 -5.92 -0.30 4.09
CA ASN A 25 -5.94 -0.88 5.43
C ASN A 25 -4.49 -1.08 5.89
N LYS A 26 -4.10 -0.42 6.98
CA LYS A 26 -2.72 -0.41 7.48
C LYS A 26 -2.22 -1.78 7.93
N SER A 27 -3.10 -2.72 8.24
CA SER A 27 -2.75 -4.06 8.71
C SER A 27 -2.76 -5.10 7.59
N THR A 28 -3.73 -5.02 6.68
CA THR A 28 -3.90 -6.03 5.62
C THR A 28 -3.33 -5.60 4.27
N GLY A 29 -3.14 -4.30 4.00
CA GLY A 29 -2.77 -3.83 2.67
C GLY A 29 -3.91 -3.92 1.65
N ALA A 30 -5.15 -4.12 2.10
CA ALA A 30 -6.34 -4.01 1.27
C ALA A 30 -6.51 -2.55 0.81
N VAL A 31 -6.61 -2.34 -0.50
CA VAL A 31 -6.78 -1.02 -1.10
C VAL A 31 -8.23 -0.86 -1.52
N THR A 32 -8.84 0.25 -1.12
CA THR A 32 -10.23 0.60 -1.45
C THR A 32 -10.24 1.93 -2.16
N ILE A 33 -11.00 2.03 -3.26
CA ILE A 33 -11.20 3.29 -3.98
C ILE A 33 -12.26 4.11 -3.25
N LYS A 34 -12.01 5.40 -3.09
CA LYS A 34 -12.98 6.29 -2.46
C LYS A 34 -14.19 6.47 -3.36
N LYS A 35 -15.37 6.61 -2.75
CA LYS A 35 -16.60 6.91 -3.48
C LYS A 35 -16.48 8.29 -4.13
N GLY A 36 -16.98 8.43 -5.36
CA GLY A 36 -16.99 9.70 -6.09
C GLY A 36 -15.71 10.05 -6.84
N VAL A 37 -14.73 9.13 -6.90
CA VAL A 37 -13.58 9.27 -7.79
C VAL A 37 -14.06 9.26 -9.24
N LYS A 38 -13.62 10.26 -10.02
CA LYS A 38 -13.95 10.35 -11.44
C LYS A 38 -13.35 9.17 -12.21
N LYS A 39 -13.99 8.82 -13.33
CA LYS A 39 -13.44 7.83 -14.25
C LYS A 39 -12.08 8.31 -14.78
N GLY A 40 -11.13 7.40 -14.85
CA GLY A 40 -9.76 7.73 -15.22
C GLY A 40 -8.74 6.73 -14.70
N THR A 41 -7.50 6.91 -15.13
CA THR A 41 -6.36 6.08 -14.69
C THR A 41 -5.56 6.84 -13.64
N TYR A 42 -5.26 6.17 -12.53
CA TYR A 42 -4.54 6.75 -11.40
C TYR A 42 -3.35 5.87 -11.01
N ASP A 43 -2.23 6.52 -10.72
CA ASP A 43 -1.04 5.88 -10.16
C ASP A 43 -1.11 5.96 -8.63
N ILE A 44 -1.23 4.80 -7.98
CA ILE A 44 -1.23 4.70 -6.52
C ILE A 44 0.11 4.12 -6.09
N THR A 45 0.81 4.84 -5.22
CA THR A 45 2.07 4.37 -4.64
C THR A 45 1.84 4.00 -3.19
N VAL A 46 2.23 2.77 -2.83
CA VAL A 46 2.11 2.21 -1.49
C VAL A 46 3.49 1.89 -0.95
N LYS A 47 3.73 2.33 0.29
CA LYS A 47 4.90 1.99 1.09
C LYS A 47 4.49 0.94 2.12
N VAL A 48 5.30 -0.11 2.23
CA VAL A 48 5.16 -1.15 3.24
C VAL A 48 6.39 -1.10 4.12
N THR A 49 6.17 -1.06 5.42
CA THR A 49 7.22 -1.16 6.43
C THR A 49 7.01 -2.43 7.22
N ALA A 50 8.06 -3.23 7.35
CA ALA A 50 8.11 -4.35 8.29
C ALA A 50 8.93 -3.89 9.49
N GLN A 51 8.38 -4.03 10.70
CA GLN A 51 9.22 -3.91 11.89
C GLN A 51 10.18 -5.09 11.90
N GLY A 52 11.47 -4.78 11.99
CA GLY A 52 12.49 -5.78 12.25
C GLY A 52 12.30 -6.41 13.64
N ASP A 53 12.90 -7.58 13.83
CA ASP A 53 12.97 -8.28 15.12
C ASP A 53 14.45 -8.49 15.51
N LYS A 54 14.71 -9.29 16.55
CA LYS A 54 16.08 -9.57 17.01
C LYS A 54 17.00 -10.17 15.93
N ASN A 55 16.43 -10.80 14.90
CA ASN A 55 17.15 -11.53 13.86
C ASN A 55 17.04 -10.87 12.48
N HIS A 56 16.19 -9.85 12.32
CA HIS A 56 15.89 -9.25 11.02
C HIS A 56 15.79 -7.73 11.11
N GLU A 57 16.43 -7.03 10.20
CA GLU A 57 16.35 -5.57 10.13
C GLU A 57 14.98 -5.07 9.66
N LYS A 58 14.72 -3.78 9.91
CA LYS A 58 13.52 -3.09 9.43
C LYS A 58 13.52 -3.05 7.90
N GLY A 59 12.57 -3.76 7.29
CA GLY A 59 12.34 -3.71 5.85
C GLY A 59 11.45 -2.52 5.44
N VAL A 60 11.82 -1.83 4.36
CA VAL A 60 10.97 -0.83 3.70
C VAL A 60 10.93 -1.13 2.22
N VAL A 61 9.71 -1.31 1.68
CA VAL A 61 9.49 -1.48 0.25
C VAL A 61 8.42 -0.50 -0.22
N THR A 62 8.62 0.06 -1.41
CA THR A 62 7.65 0.95 -2.05
C THR A 62 7.29 0.35 -3.40
N GLY A 63 6.01 0.33 -3.73
CA GLY A 63 5.56 -0.08 -5.06
C GLY A 63 4.46 0.84 -5.57
N THR A 64 4.45 1.04 -6.87
CA THR A 64 3.41 1.80 -7.58
C THR A 64 2.60 0.85 -8.42
N PHE A 65 1.27 1.00 -8.40
CA PHE A 65 0.37 0.28 -9.28
C PHE A 65 -0.63 1.25 -9.92
N ARG A 66 -1.04 0.92 -11.14
CA ARG A 66 -2.10 1.62 -11.86
C ARG A 66 -3.45 1.03 -11.52
N ILE A 67 -4.41 1.91 -11.31
CA ILE A 67 -5.82 1.57 -11.25
C ILE A 67 -6.56 2.35 -12.33
N THR A 68 -7.58 1.73 -12.91
CA THR A 68 -8.48 2.39 -13.86
C THR A 68 -9.89 2.32 -13.31
N VAL A 69 -10.50 3.49 -13.10
CA VAL A 69 -11.89 3.64 -12.69
C VAL A 69 -12.74 3.78 -13.96
N LYS A 70 -13.66 2.84 -14.17
CA LYS A 70 -14.54 2.76 -15.34
C LYS A 70 -15.96 3.20 -15.04
#